data_AF-A0A3D4KQR2-F1
#
_entry.id   AF-A0A3D4KQR2-F1
#
_cell.length_a   1.000
_cell.length_b   1.000
_cell.length_c   1.000
_cell.angle_alpha   90.00
_cell.angle_beta   90.00
_cell.angle_gamma   90.00
#
_symmetry.space_group_name_H-M   'P 1'
#
loop_
_entity.id
_entity.type
_entity.pdbx_description
1 polymer ?
#
loop_
_entity_poly.entity_id
_entity_poly.type
_entity_poly.pdbx_seq_one_letter_code
_entity_poly.pdbx_strand_id
1 'polypeptide(L)'
;MEAIINAFFDEMPDANVAKERVAFGTSGHRGRAGERTFNAAHIVAITQAVVDFRREAGYQGPLFLGFDTHALSRPAWECALQVLVANDVPVLVEKGHGYTATPLVSHAILQHNASNAALADGLIITPSHNPPEDGGIKYNPAHGGPADTDVTSWIELRANAYLLRELDDVPLVSLEEALAHAQEYDFTAHYVASLNSVIDMKAIQRAGLRLGADPMGGTALPVWQAVAKHYALTLEVVNTQVDASFAFMPPDHDGKTRMDCSSSAAMANLLTVKDRFDIAFGNDPDADRHGIVDANGLMNPNHFLAVCIDYLMTHRPEWAASLKIGKTLVSSSMIDRVVASHNRELYEVPVGFKWFVEGLHKGWLAFGGEESAGASLLTRDGAAWSTDKDGIALCLLAAEILAVTGKTPSVYYRELTQRFGEPCYKRVDTACTPEEKAAFKKLNSESVTAQTLAGEAITAVLVTAPGNGASIGGIKVTTENGWFAARPSGTESLYKVYAESFKGPEHLDELIESARALLSAIL
;
A
#
# COMPACT_ATOMS: atom_id res chain seq x y z
N MET A 1 -14.55 -21.12 6.11
CA MET A 1 -14.52 -19.88 6.91
C MET A 1 -14.71 -20.17 8.39
N GLU A 2 -15.79 -20.84 8.80
CA GLU A 2 -16.01 -21.20 10.22
C GLU A 2 -14.81 -21.92 10.87
N ALA A 3 -14.24 -22.94 10.21
CA ALA A 3 -13.06 -23.64 10.73
C ALA A 3 -11.83 -22.72 10.94
N ILE A 4 -11.67 -21.68 10.12
CA ILE A 4 -10.57 -20.70 10.24
C ILE A 4 -10.81 -19.78 11.43
N ILE A 5 -12.06 -19.35 11.64
CA ILE A 5 -12.47 -18.54 12.78
C ILE A 5 -12.34 -19.34 14.09
N ASN A 6 -12.73 -20.63 14.09
CA ASN A 6 -12.55 -21.49 15.27
C ASN A 6 -11.06 -21.65 15.60
N ALA A 7 -10.22 -21.95 14.60
CA ALA A 7 -8.77 -22.03 14.80
C ALA A 7 -8.17 -20.73 15.36
N PHE A 8 -8.72 -19.56 15.02
CA PHE A 8 -8.24 -18.28 15.53
C PHE A 8 -8.38 -18.18 17.06
N PHE A 9 -9.44 -18.74 17.64
CA PHE A 9 -9.66 -18.73 19.08
C PHE A 9 -9.11 -19.98 19.78
N ASP A 10 -9.20 -21.15 19.14
CA ASP A 10 -8.91 -22.44 19.76
C ASP A 10 -7.42 -22.79 19.72
N GLU A 11 -6.67 -22.31 18.72
CA GLU A 11 -5.24 -22.61 18.58
C GLU A 11 -4.35 -21.54 19.23
N MET A 12 -3.38 -22.01 20.01
CA MET A 12 -2.39 -21.17 20.67
C MET A 12 -1.02 -21.28 19.99
N PRO A 13 -0.39 -20.16 19.60
CA PRO A 13 0.97 -20.16 19.09
C PRO A 13 1.99 -20.51 20.17
N ASP A 14 3.04 -21.23 19.79
CA ASP A 14 4.21 -21.45 20.66
C ASP A 14 5.31 -20.44 20.34
N ALA A 15 5.52 -19.46 21.23
CA ALA A 15 6.57 -18.45 21.07
C ALA A 15 8.00 -19.02 21.07
N ASN A 16 8.21 -20.28 21.47
CA ASN A 16 9.49 -20.96 21.30
C ASN A 16 9.72 -21.41 19.85
N VAL A 17 8.65 -21.57 19.07
CA VAL A 17 8.69 -21.92 17.65
C VAL A 17 8.77 -20.65 16.80
N ALA A 18 9.93 -20.40 16.19
CA ALA A 18 10.22 -19.14 15.50
C ALA A 18 9.19 -18.74 14.42
N LYS A 19 8.56 -19.71 13.73
CA LYS A 19 7.54 -19.46 12.71
C LYS A 19 6.17 -19.04 13.27
N GLU A 20 5.89 -19.33 14.53
CA GLU A 20 4.63 -19.02 15.24
C GLU A 20 4.77 -17.73 16.09
N ARG A 21 5.90 -17.03 15.96
CA ARG A 21 6.13 -15.75 16.61
C ARG A 21 5.41 -14.62 15.88
N VAL A 22 5.20 -13.53 16.60
CA VAL A 22 4.90 -12.25 15.97
C VAL A 22 6.08 -11.85 15.09
N ALA A 23 5.81 -11.62 13.82
CA ALA A 23 6.69 -10.95 12.87
C ALA A 23 5.99 -9.65 12.45
N PHE A 24 6.35 -8.52 13.07
CA PHE A 24 5.68 -7.23 12.91
C PHE A 24 6.59 -6.29 12.10
N GLY A 25 6.42 -6.34 10.78
CA GLY A 25 7.20 -5.56 9.82
C GLY A 25 6.51 -4.25 9.40
N THR A 26 6.94 -3.70 8.27
CA THR A 26 6.40 -2.44 7.72
C THR A 26 4.92 -2.52 7.34
N SER A 27 4.43 -3.73 7.03
CA SER A 27 3.01 -4.00 6.77
C SER A 27 2.34 -4.67 7.97
N GLY A 28 2.93 -4.52 9.17
CA GLY A 28 2.48 -5.15 10.39
C GLY A 28 2.77 -6.65 10.44
N HIS A 29 1.92 -7.39 11.14
CA HIS A 29 1.95 -8.84 11.24
C HIS A 29 0.85 -9.46 10.39
N ARG A 30 1.18 -10.53 9.66
CA ARG A 30 0.25 -11.30 8.83
C ARG A 30 0.47 -12.79 9.05
N GLY A 31 -0.59 -13.56 8.91
CA GLY A 31 -0.53 -15.02 9.01
C GLY A 31 -1.88 -15.67 8.87
N ARG A 32 -1.96 -16.93 9.32
CA ARG A 32 -3.14 -17.79 9.23
C ARG A 32 -3.39 -18.47 10.56
N ALA A 33 -4.65 -18.51 10.95
CA ALA A 33 -5.06 -19.15 12.20
C ALA A 33 -4.69 -20.64 12.25
N GLY A 34 -4.94 -21.39 11.17
CA GLY A 34 -4.64 -22.83 11.09
C GLY A 34 -3.15 -23.17 10.95
N GLU A 35 -2.28 -22.17 10.82
CA GLU A 35 -0.82 -22.35 10.85
C GLU A 35 -0.22 -21.81 12.17
N ARG A 36 -1.06 -21.35 13.10
CA ARG A 36 -0.69 -20.69 14.35
C ARG A 36 0.17 -19.45 14.16
N THR A 37 -0.12 -18.69 13.11
CA THR A 37 0.60 -17.45 12.77
C THR A 37 -0.31 -16.22 12.76
N PHE A 38 -1.61 -16.38 13.08
CA PHE A 38 -2.54 -15.27 13.27
C PHE A 38 -3.77 -15.76 14.06
N ASN A 39 -3.72 -15.60 15.38
CA ASN A 39 -4.68 -16.15 16.35
C ASN A 39 -4.95 -15.08 17.41
N ALA A 40 -6.00 -15.24 18.21
CA ALA A 40 -6.38 -14.28 19.26
C ALA A 40 -5.20 -13.86 20.14
N ALA A 41 -4.33 -14.82 20.50
CA ALA A 41 -3.14 -14.56 21.30
C ALA A 41 -2.16 -13.55 20.66
N HIS A 42 -1.95 -13.65 19.35
CA HIS A 42 -1.11 -12.70 18.62
C HIS A 42 -1.70 -11.28 18.70
N ILE A 43 -3.02 -11.16 18.52
CA ILE A 43 -3.70 -9.87 18.51
C ILE A 43 -3.69 -9.22 19.88
N VAL A 44 -3.93 -10.00 20.93
CA VAL A 44 -3.85 -9.53 22.31
C VAL A 44 -2.43 -9.03 22.64
N ALA A 45 -1.40 -9.82 22.29
CA ALA A 45 -0.01 -9.45 22.50
C ALA A 45 0.41 -8.18 21.73
N ILE A 46 0.06 -8.10 20.45
CA ILE A 46 0.39 -6.96 19.58
C ILE A 46 -0.31 -5.71 20.08
N THR A 47 -1.60 -5.81 20.44
CA THR A 47 -2.36 -4.65 20.91
C THR A 47 -1.82 -4.13 22.23
N GLN A 48 -1.45 -5.02 23.16
CA GLN A 48 -0.82 -4.60 24.41
C GLN A 48 0.55 -3.94 24.18
N ALA A 49 1.35 -4.48 23.25
CA ALA A 49 2.60 -3.84 22.85
C ALA A 49 2.35 -2.44 22.28
N VAL A 50 1.33 -2.27 21.44
CA VAL A 50 0.94 -0.94 20.92
C VAL A 50 0.53 0.00 22.06
N VAL A 51 -0.26 -0.45 23.03
CA VAL A 51 -0.59 0.35 24.23
C VAL A 51 0.67 0.82 24.95
N ASP A 52 1.64 -0.06 25.17
CA ASP A 52 2.88 0.29 25.85
C ASP A 52 3.71 1.29 25.03
N PHE A 53 3.80 1.09 23.71
CA PHE A 53 4.47 2.03 22.80
C PHE A 53 3.82 3.41 22.86
N ARG A 54 2.48 3.48 22.82
CA ARG A 54 1.73 4.74 22.94
C ARG A 54 2.06 5.49 24.22
N ARG A 55 2.17 4.78 25.35
CA ARG A 55 2.56 5.35 26.63
C ARG A 55 3.99 5.91 26.57
N GLU A 56 4.93 5.18 25.99
CA GLU A 56 6.33 5.62 25.82
C GLU A 56 6.45 6.84 24.89
N ALA A 57 5.69 6.84 23.79
CA ALA A 57 5.62 7.93 22.82
C ALA A 57 4.79 9.14 23.30
N GLY A 58 4.10 9.02 24.43
CA GLY A 58 3.28 10.09 25.01
C GLY A 58 1.97 10.37 24.25
N TYR A 59 1.42 9.39 23.52
CA TYR A 59 0.14 9.54 22.82
C TYR A 59 -1.01 9.44 23.81
N GLN A 60 -1.75 10.55 23.95
CA GLN A 60 -2.88 10.70 24.89
C GLN A 60 -4.21 10.91 24.16
N GLY A 61 -4.19 11.01 22.83
CA GLY A 61 -5.38 11.11 22.00
C GLY A 61 -6.05 9.74 21.78
N PRO A 62 -7.13 9.72 21.00
CA PRO A 62 -7.80 8.48 20.65
C PRO A 62 -6.94 7.61 19.74
N LEU A 63 -7.17 6.30 19.79
CA LEU A 63 -6.71 5.37 18.77
C LEU A 63 -7.86 5.10 17.80
N PHE A 64 -7.64 5.37 16.51
CA PHE A 64 -8.56 5.03 15.43
C PHE A 64 -8.38 3.55 15.06
N LEU A 65 -9.42 2.73 15.25
CA LEU A 65 -9.37 1.29 15.04
C LEU A 65 -10.26 0.88 13.86
N GLY A 66 -9.62 0.50 12.75
CA GLY A 66 -10.27 0.04 11.52
C GLY A 66 -9.99 -1.43 11.22
N PHE A 67 -10.87 -2.07 10.45
CA PHE A 67 -10.69 -3.44 9.97
C PHE A 67 -11.31 -3.62 8.59
N ASP A 68 -10.80 -4.59 7.82
CA ASP A 68 -11.30 -4.93 6.49
C ASP A 68 -12.30 -6.11 6.50
N THR A 69 -12.59 -6.63 5.31
CA THR A 69 -13.61 -7.65 5.07
C THR A 69 -13.11 -9.10 5.15
N HIS A 70 -11.85 -9.35 5.52
CA HIS A 70 -11.34 -10.71 5.74
C HIS A 70 -12.00 -11.40 6.93
N ALA A 71 -12.08 -12.74 6.86
CA ALA A 71 -12.73 -13.56 7.89
C ALA A 71 -12.11 -13.35 9.28
N LEU A 72 -10.78 -13.20 9.34
CA LEU A 72 -10.03 -13.03 10.59
C LEU A 72 -10.00 -11.58 11.10
N SER A 73 -10.43 -10.60 10.30
CA SER A 73 -10.33 -9.19 10.67
C SER A 73 -11.33 -8.78 11.74
N ARG A 74 -12.58 -9.24 11.65
CA ARG A 74 -13.59 -8.99 12.69
C ARG A 74 -13.20 -9.55 14.07
N PRO A 75 -12.85 -10.84 14.23
CA PRO A 75 -12.46 -11.37 15.54
C PRO A 75 -11.16 -10.73 16.06
N ALA A 76 -10.20 -10.40 15.19
CA ALA A 76 -9.02 -9.64 15.59
C ALA A 76 -9.38 -8.22 16.07
N TRP A 77 -10.31 -7.54 15.41
CA TRP A 77 -10.80 -6.22 15.83
C TRP A 77 -11.45 -6.25 17.20
N GLU A 78 -12.23 -7.29 17.49
CA GLU A 78 -12.85 -7.51 18.79
C GLU A 78 -11.78 -7.71 19.88
N CYS A 79 -10.78 -8.57 19.65
CA CYS A 79 -9.66 -8.76 20.58
C CYS A 79 -8.87 -7.47 20.83
N ALA A 80 -8.58 -6.70 19.77
CA ALA A 80 -7.85 -5.44 19.90
C ALA A 80 -8.65 -4.43 20.73
N LEU A 81 -9.96 -4.30 20.47
CA LEU A 81 -10.82 -3.39 21.21
C LEU A 81 -10.88 -3.72 22.70
N GLN A 82 -10.96 -5.01 23.06
CA GLN A 82 -10.94 -5.47 24.45
C GLN A 82 -9.65 -5.07 25.18
N VAL A 83 -8.48 -5.23 24.55
CA VAL A 83 -7.20 -4.83 25.17
C VAL A 83 -7.10 -3.31 25.30
N LEU A 84 -7.51 -2.57 24.26
CA LEU A 84 -7.43 -1.11 24.26
C LEU A 84 -8.30 -0.51 25.37
N VAL A 85 -9.56 -0.94 25.47
CA VAL A 85 -10.48 -0.46 26.51
C VAL A 85 -10.02 -0.87 27.91
N ALA A 86 -9.51 -2.10 28.08
CA ALA A 86 -8.96 -2.54 29.36
C ALA A 86 -7.75 -1.73 29.84
N ASN A 87 -7.10 -1.00 28.93
CA ASN A 87 -5.98 -0.10 29.21
C ASN A 87 -6.38 1.38 29.23
N ASP A 88 -7.68 1.69 29.29
CA ASP A 88 -8.24 3.05 29.30
C ASP A 88 -7.84 3.89 28.06
N VAL A 89 -7.58 3.23 26.92
CA VAL A 89 -7.33 3.94 25.66
C VAL A 89 -8.65 4.44 25.10
N PRO A 90 -8.81 5.74 24.79
CA PRO A 90 -9.97 6.20 24.03
C PRO A 90 -9.93 5.60 22.63
N VAL A 91 -10.95 4.84 22.22
CA VAL A 91 -10.98 4.18 20.90
C VAL A 91 -12.09 4.78 20.05
N LEU A 92 -11.75 5.17 18.82
CA LEU A 92 -12.70 5.59 17.79
C LEU A 92 -12.83 4.48 16.74
N VAL A 93 -14.06 4.03 16.52
CA VAL A 93 -14.40 2.93 15.61
C VAL A 93 -15.43 3.39 14.59
N GLU A 94 -15.53 2.71 13.44
CA GLU A 94 -16.51 3.08 12.42
C GLU A 94 -17.93 3.04 12.98
N LYS A 95 -18.74 4.01 12.57
CA LYS A 95 -20.14 4.11 12.95
C LYS A 95 -20.90 2.84 12.56
N GLY A 96 -21.65 2.25 13.50
CA GLY A 96 -22.29 0.96 13.31
C GLY A 96 -21.33 -0.23 13.25
N HIS A 97 -20.06 -0.03 13.64
CA HIS A 97 -19.00 -1.04 13.67
C HIS A 97 -18.75 -1.71 12.31
N GLY A 98 -18.82 -0.90 11.25
CA GLY A 98 -18.54 -1.30 9.86
C GLY A 98 -17.05 -1.36 9.53
N TYR A 99 -16.74 -1.63 8.26
CA TYR A 99 -15.37 -1.72 7.75
C TYR A 99 -14.75 -0.35 7.51
N THR A 100 -13.43 -0.25 7.60
CA THR A 100 -12.70 1.03 7.40
C THR A 100 -11.48 0.81 6.52
N ALA A 101 -11.39 1.58 5.43
CA ALA A 101 -10.23 1.56 4.55
C ALA A 101 -8.98 2.14 5.25
N THR A 102 -7.80 1.65 4.88
CA THR A 102 -6.50 2.17 5.36
C THR A 102 -6.40 3.69 5.25
N PRO A 103 -6.63 4.33 4.08
CA PRO A 103 -6.49 5.78 3.95
C PRO A 103 -7.46 6.58 4.81
N LEU A 104 -8.63 6.01 5.16
CA LEU A 104 -9.60 6.66 6.05
C LEU A 104 -9.05 6.79 7.47
N VAL A 105 -8.34 5.76 7.96
CA VAL A 105 -7.64 5.81 9.26
C VAL A 105 -6.49 6.82 9.21
N SER A 106 -5.67 6.79 8.15
CA SER A 106 -4.58 7.75 7.97
C SER A 106 -5.08 9.20 7.97
N HIS A 107 -6.15 9.47 7.22
CA HIS A 107 -6.76 10.79 7.13
C HIS A 107 -7.34 11.26 8.47
N ALA A 108 -8.03 10.39 9.20
CA ALA A 108 -8.61 10.71 10.50
C ALA A 108 -7.53 11.08 11.54
N ILE A 109 -6.40 10.35 11.57
CA ILE A 109 -5.24 10.67 12.42
C ILE A 109 -4.70 12.07 12.09
N LEU A 110 -4.47 12.35 10.81
CA LEU A 110 -3.94 13.64 10.36
C LEU A 110 -4.89 14.79 10.70
N GLN A 111 -6.19 14.63 10.45
CA GLN A 111 -7.20 15.65 10.78
C GLN A 111 -7.27 15.93 12.28
N HIS A 112 -7.25 14.87 13.11
CA HIS A 112 -7.24 15.01 14.57
C HIS A 112 -5.98 15.75 15.03
N ASN A 113 -4.81 15.31 14.58
CA ASN A 113 -3.52 15.82 15.06
C ASN A 113 -3.19 17.23 14.56
N ALA A 114 -3.79 17.67 13.46
CA ALA A 114 -3.68 19.05 12.99
C ALA A 114 -4.33 20.07 13.96
N SER A 115 -5.31 19.63 14.76
CA SER A 115 -6.10 20.52 15.62
C SER A 115 -6.02 20.22 17.12
N ASN A 116 -5.30 19.16 17.52
CA ASN A 116 -5.28 18.69 18.91
C ASN A 116 -3.86 18.41 19.40
N ALA A 117 -3.56 18.83 20.64
CA ALA A 117 -2.28 18.54 21.28
C ALA A 117 -2.16 17.08 21.75
N ALA A 118 -3.29 16.45 22.11
CA ALA A 118 -3.35 15.04 22.44
C ALA A 118 -3.34 14.22 21.15
N LEU A 119 -2.15 13.73 20.79
CA LEU A 119 -1.91 13.03 19.53
C LEU A 119 -2.66 11.69 19.49
N ALA A 120 -3.39 11.51 18.40
CA ALA A 120 -4.04 10.28 17.98
C ALA A 120 -3.10 9.44 17.10
N ASP A 121 -3.46 8.17 16.96
CA ASP A 121 -2.78 7.13 16.20
C ASP A 121 -3.80 6.08 15.75
N GLY A 122 -3.38 4.97 15.13
CA GLY A 122 -4.35 3.98 14.66
C GLY A 122 -3.84 2.56 14.45
N LEU A 123 -4.77 1.61 14.57
CA LEU A 123 -4.60 0.21 14.19
C LEU A 123 -5.50 -0.12 13.01
N ILE A 124 -4.94 -0.82 12.03
CA ILE A 124 -5.66 -1.27 10.85
C ILE A 124 -5.51 -2.78 10.74
N ILE A 125 -6.63 -3.48 10.75
CA ILE A 125 -6.68 -4.94 10.74
C ILE A 125 -7.03 -5.40 9.33
N THR A 126 -5.98 -5.72 8.57
CA THR A 126 -6.06 -6.17 7.19
C THR A 126 -4.78 -6.88 6.76
N PRO A 127 -4.87 -7.98 5.99
CA PRO A 127 -3.75 -8.53 5.25
C PRO A 127 -3.66 -8.00 3.80
N SER A 128 -4.34 -6.88 3.48
CA SER A 128 -4.46 -6.31 2.13
C SER A 128 -5.11 -7.30 1.15
N HIS A 129 -4.48 -7.62 0.03
CA HIS A 129 -5.01 -8.50 -1.02
C HIS A 129 -4.63 -9.98 -0.87
N ASN A 130 -4.15 -10.38 0.31
CA ASN A 130 -3.85 -11.77 0.60
C ASN A 130 -5.11 -12.66 0.45
N PRO A 131 -4.94 -13.99 0.35
CA PRO A 131 -6.08 -14.91 0.24
C PRO A 131 -7.05 -14.84 1.43
N PRO A 132 -8.32 -15.29 1.25
CA PRO A 132 -9.38 -15.20 2.25
C PRO A 132 -9.07 -15.78 3.64
N GLU A 133 -8.19 -16.78 3.70
CA GLU A 133 -7.77 -17.44 4.95
C GLU A 133 -6.73 -16.68 5.78
N ASP A 134 -6.15 -15.62 5.22
CA ASP A 134 -5.13 -14.81 5.89
C ASP A 134 -5.76 -13.73 6.78
N GLY A 135 -5.03 -13.34 7.82
CA GLY A 135 -5.32 -12.18 8.67
C GLY A 135 -4.11 -11.25 8.75
N GLY A 136 -4.35 -9.99 9.08
CA GLY A 136 -3.27 -9.01 9.25
C GLY A 136 -3.62 -7.90 10.23
N ILE A 137 -2.61 -7.32 10.86
CA ILE A 137 -2.72 -6.15 11.76
C ILE A 137 -1.49 -5.27 11.59
N LYS A 138 -1.70 -3.98 11.33
CA LYS A 138 -0.64 -2.96 11.20
C LYS A 138 -0.96 -1.73 12.06
N TYR A 139 0.07 -0.93 12.32
CA TYR A 139 0.00 0.23 13.20
C TYR A 139 0.48 1.49 12.46
N ASN A 140 -0.30 2.57 12.60
CA ASN A 140 0.01 3.90 12.08
C ASN A 140 0.20 4.87 13.27
N PRO A 141 1.43 5.37 13.52
CA PRO A 141 1.70 6.35 14.57
C PRO A 141 1.08 7.73 14.27
N ALA A 142 1.39 8.73 15.10
CA ALA A 142 0.79 10.07 15.02
C ALA A 142 1.01 10.83 13.69
N HIS A 143 1.97 10.42 12.87
CA HIS A 143 2.14 10.97 11.52
C HIS A 143 1.14 10.39 10.51
N GLY A 144 0.29 9.42 10.89
CA GLY A 144 -0.81 8.85 10.10
C GLY A 144 -0.43 7.75 9.10
N GLY A 145 0.85 7.48 8.90
CA GLY A 145 1.36 6.52 7.91
C GLY A 145 1.86 5.23 8.56
N PRO A 146 2.30 4.22 7.78
CA PRO A 146 2.82 2.98 8.33
C PRO A 146 4.02 3.24 9.24
N ALA A 147 4.06 2.56 10.38
CA ALA A 147 5.17 2.61 11.34
C ALA A 147 6.52 2.24 10.68
N ASP A 148 7.59 2.98 11.03
CA ASP A 148 8.95 2.66 10.60
C ASP A 148 9.56 1.53 11.46
N THR A 149 10.71 1.01 11.05
CA THR A 149 11.33 -0.19 11.60
C THR A 149 11.69 -0.07 13.08
N ASP A 150 12.03 1.12 13.57
CA ASP A 150 12.27 1.35 15.00
C ASP A 150 11.01 1.04 15.83
N VAL A 151 9.85 1.55 15.40
CA VAL A 151 8.56 1.31 16.04
C VAL A 151 8.11 -0.15 15.85
N THR A 152 8.18 -0.68 14.64
CA THR A 152 7.70 -2.04 14.36
C THR A 152 8.54 -3.09 15.07
N SER A 153 9.87 -2.94 15.11
CA SER A 153 10.77 -3.84 15.85
C SER A 153 10.56 -3.75 17.36
N TRP A 154 10.26 -2.56 17.90
CA TRP A 154 9.91 -2.39 19.30
C TRP A 154 8.62 -3.17 19.64
N ILE A 155 7.58 -3.01 18.82
CA ILE A 155 6.28 -3.70 19.01
C ILE A 155 6.46 -5.22 18.86
N GLU A 156 7.20 -5.68 17.84
CA GLU A 156 7.50 -7.09 17.63
C GLU A 156 8.15 -7.73 18.86
N LEU A 157 9.20 -7.09 19.39
CA LEU A 157 9.93 -7.57 20.55
C LEU A 157 9.01 -7.65 21.77
N ARG A 158 8.22 -6.60 22.00
CA ARG A 158 7.31 -6.50 23.15
C ARG A 158 6.17 -7.52 23.06
N ALA A 159 5.57 -7.69 21.89
CA ALA A 159 4.49 -8.66 21.67
C ALA A 159 4.97 -10.10 21.86
N ASN A 160 6.15 -10.45 21.34
CA ASN A 160 6.73 -11.78 21.57
C ASN A 160 7.04 -12.03 23.05
N ALA A 161 7.43 -11.00 23.81
CA ALA A 161 7.61 -11.13 25.25
C ALA A 161 6.29 -11.42 25.99
N TYR A 162 5.17 -10.85 25.54
CA TYR A 162 3.84 -11.19 26.07
C TYR A 162 3.43 -12.62 25.74
N LEU A 163 3.68 -13.08 24.50
CA LEU A 163 3.40 -14.46 24.11
C LEU A 163 4.22 -15.48 24.93
N LEU A 164 5.50 -15.19 25.20
CA LEU A 164 6.34 -16.03 26.06
C LEU A 164 5.84 -16.12 27.51
N ARG A 165 5.06 -15.14 27.98
CA ARG A 165 4.41 -15.14 29.29
C ARG A 165 2.97 -15.64 29.25
N GLU A 166 2.56 -16.25 28.14
CA GLU A 166 1.21 -16.81 27.96
C GLU A 166 0.09 -15.78 28.19
N LEU A 167 0.38 -14.49 28.02
CA LEU A 167 -0.55 -13.36 28.19
C LEU A 167 -1.11 -13.17 29.61
N ASP A 168 -0.53 -13.82 30.62
CA ASP A 168 -0.99 -13.75 32.02
C ASP A 168 -1.10 -12.31 32.57
N ASP A 169 -0.30 -11.39 32.03
CA ASP A 169 -0.21 -10.00 32.45
C ASP A 169 -0.87 -8.99 31.48
N VAL A 170 -1.67 -9.45 30.52
CA VAL A 170 -2.41 -8.58 29.59
C VAL A 170 -3.85 -8.37 30.07
N PRO A 171 -4.25 -7.13 30.42
CA PRO A 171 -5.62 -6.85 30.84
C PRO A 171 -6.60 -6.96 29.66
N LEU A 172 -7.77 -7.51 29.93
CA LEU A 172 -8.87 -7.69 28.98
C LEU A 172 -10.20 -7.36 29.67
N VAL A 173 -11.08 -6.67 28.94
CA VAL A 173 -12.49 -6.52 29.31
C VAL A 173 -13.37 -7.41 28.44
N SER A 174 -14.64 -7.58 28.83
CA SER A 174 -15.61 -8.27 27.97
C SER A 174 -15.85 -7.48 26.67
N LEU A 175 -16.22 -8.16 25.58
CA LEU A 175 -16.56 -7.47 24.32
C LEU A 175 -17.75 -6.51 24.50
N GLU A 176 -18.75 -6.88 25.31
CA GLU A 176 -19.89 -6.01 25.64
C GLU A 176 -19.42 -4.69 26.26
N GLU A 177 -18.53 -4.78 27.25
CA GLU A 177 -17.92 -3.62 27.89
C GLU A 177 -17.07 -2.82 26.91
N ALA A 178 -16.28 -3.49 26.08
CA ALA A 178 -15.41 -2.84 25.10
C ALA A 178 -16.22 -2.03 24.07
N LEU A 179 -17.32 -2.60 23.57
CA LEU A 179 -18.24 -1.93 22.65
C LEU A 179 -18.98 -0.76 23.30
N ALA A 180 -19.33 -0.86 24.59
CA ALA A 180 -20.00 0.21 25.32
C ALA A 180 -19.08 1.44 25.57
N HIS A 181 -17.77 1.23 25.63
CA HIS A 181 -16.78 2.30 25.82
C HIS A 181 -16.20 2.86 24.52
N ALA A 182 -16.26 2.10 23.42
CA ALA A 182 -15.85 2.57 22.11
C ALA A 182 -16.72 3.76 21.67
N GLN A 183 -16.11 4.72 20.99
CA GLN A 183 -16.81 5.87 20.44
C GLN A 183 -16.95 5.71 18.92
N GLU A 184 -18.14 5.96 18.40
CA GLU A 184 -18.38 5.92 16.96
C GLU A 184 -17.80 7.17 16.26
N TYR A 185 -17.14 6.95 15.13
CA TYR A 185 -16.66 7.95 14.21
C TYR A 185 -17.02 7.54 12.77
N ASP A 186 -17.71 8.42 12.04
CA ASP A 186 -18.14 8.15 10.66
C ASP A 186 -16.97 8.43 9.71
N PHE A 187 -16.02 7.49 9.57
CA PHE A 187 -14.80 7.72 8.79
C PHE A 187 -15.15 8.05 7.34
N THR A 188 -16.13 7.33 6.80
CA THR A 188 -16.58 7.51 5.42
C THR A 188 -17.12 8.92 5.18
N ALA A 189 -17.99 9.44 6.04
CA ALA A 189 -18.54 10.78 5.86
C ALA A 189 -17.45 11.87 5.96
N HIS A 190 -16.53 11.78 6.92
CA HIS A 190 -15.47 12.77 7.11
C HIS A 190 -14.49 12.80 5.93
N TYR A 191 -14.06 11.62 5.47
CA TYR A 191 -13.19 11.48 4.31
C TYR A 191 -13.87 12.01 3.04
N VAL A 192 -15.10 11.56 2.75
CA VAL A 192 -15.82 11.96 1.54
C VAL A 192 -16.10 13.46 1.50
N ALA A 193 -16.48 14.08 2.63
CA ALA A 193 -16.70 15.52 2.69
C ALA A 193 -15.44 16.35 2.38
N SER A 194 -14.26 15.77 2.62
CA SER A 194 -12.97 16.44 2.48
C SER A 194 -12.32 16.24 1.11
N LEU A 195 -12.82 15.31 0.27
CA LEU A 195 -12.18 14.92 -1.00
C LEU A 195 -11.89 16.08 -1.97
N ASN A 196 -12.70 17.14 -1.94
CA ASN A 196 -12.47 18.31 -2.80
C ASN A 196 -11.18 19.10 -2.44
N SER A 197 -10.58 18.85 -1.27
CA SER A 197 -9.30 19.46 -0.90
C SER A 197 -8.10 18.81 -1.61
N VAL A 198 -8.23 17.55 -2.06
CA VAL A 198 -7.17 16.79 -2.73
C VAL A 198 -7.44 16.59 -4.23
N ILE A 199 -8.71 16.37 -4.59
CA ILE A 199 -9.17 16.15 -5.97
C ILE A 199 -10.08 17.30 -6.41
N ASP A 200 -10.02 17.73 -7.67
CA ASP A 200 -10.99 18.66 -8.25
C ASP A 200 -12.33 17.94 -8.55
N MET A 201 -13.07 17.64 -7.48
CA MET A 201 -14.38 16.98 -7.57
C MET A 201 -15.38 17.79 -8.42
N LYS A 202 -15.25 19.12 -8.45
CA LYS A 202 -16.09 20.00 -9.28
C LYS A 202 -15.81 19.82 -10.77
N ALA A 203 -14.57 19.54 -11.18
CA ALA A 203 -14.27 19.19 -12.57
C ALA A 203 -14.96 17.87 -12.96
N ILE A 204 -14.86 16.84 -12.11
CA ILE A 204 -15.49 15.54 -12.34
C ILE A 204 -17.02 15.67 -12.46
N GLN A 205 -17.66 16.41 -11.55
CA GLN A 205 -19.09 16.70 -11.61
C GLN A 205 -19.52 17.37 -12.92
N ARG A 206 -18.77 18.41 -13.34
CA ARG A 206 -19.08 19.17 -14.58
C ARG A 206 -18.89 18.34 -15.84
N ALA A 207 -17.93 17.42 -15.85
CA ALA A 207 -17.67 16.56 -17.00
C ALA A 207 -18.80 15.53 -17.24
N GLY A 208 -19.59 15.19 -16.21
CA GLY A 208 -20.71 14.27 -16.37
C GLY A 208 -20.29 12.86 -16.81
N LEU A 209 -19.10 12.42 -16.40
CA LEU A 209 -18.53 11.13 -16.76
C LEU A 209 -19.38 9.97 -16.22
N ARG A 210 -19.44 8.87 -16.99
CA ARG A 210 -19.96 7.58 -16.53
C ARG A 210 -18.82 6.79 -15.91
N LEU A 211 -18.84 6.68 -14.59
CA LEU A 211 -17.80 6.03 -13.80
C LEU A 211 -18.26 4.63 -13.35
N GLY A 212 -17.34 3.67 -13.34
CA GLY A 212 -17.55 2.34 -12.75
C GLY A 212 -16.61 2.10 -11.57
N ALA A 213 -17.05 1.40 -10.55
CA ALA A 213 -16.18 0.96 -9.45
C ALA A 213 -16.49 -0.48 -9.05
N ASP A 214 -15.47 -1.34 -8.98
CA ASP A 214 -15.52 -2.65 -8.34
C ASP A 214 -14.72 -2.58 -7.03
N PRO A 215 -15.39 -2.55 -5.86
CA PRO A 215 -14.73 -2.58 -4.57
C PRO A 215 -14.06 -3.92 -4.25
N MET A 216 -14.24 -4.95 -5.09
CA MET A 216 -13.68 -6.30 -4.94
C MET A 216 -14.03 -6.94 -3.58
N GLY A 217 -15.20 -6.61 -3.04
CA GLY A 217 -15.65 -7.03 -1.70
C GLY A 217 -14.93 -6.37 -0.53
N GLY A 218 -14.19 -5.30 -0.78
CA GLY A 218 -13.37 -4.58 0.19
C GLY A 218 -14.06 -3.39 0.86
N THR A 219 -13.26 -2.68 1.67
CA THR A 219 -13.64 -1.50 2.44
C THR A 219 -14.02 -0.28 1.58
N ALA A 220 -13.68 -0.28 0.28
CA ALA A 220 -14.04 0.81 -0.62
C ALA A 220 -15.54 0.89 -0.96
N LEU A 221 -16.32 -0.19 -0.73
CA LEU A 221 -17.75 -0.24 -1.06
C LEU A 221 -18.56 0.92 -0.45
N PRO A 222 -18.59 1.10 0.88
CA PRO A 222 -19.31 2.22 1.50
C PRO A 222 -18.79 3.58 1.03
N VAL A 223 -17.48 3.69 0.76
CA VAL A 223 -16.87 4.93 0.28
C VAL A 223 -17.35 5.29 -1.11
N TRP A 224 -17.34 4.36 -2.07
CA TRP A 224 -17.81 4.61 -3.43
C TRP A 224 -19.30 4.98 -3.47
N GLN A 225 -20.13 4.31 -2.66
CA GLN A 225 -21.54 4.65 -2.52
C GLN A 225 -21.73 6.06 -1.95
N ALA A 226 -20.94 6.44 -0.94
CA ALA A 226 -20.98 7.77 -0.34
C ALA A 226 -20.46 8.84 -1.31
N VAL A 227 -19.40 8.59 -2.07
CA VAL A 227 -18.86 9.49 -3.09
C VAL A 227 -19.89 9.76 -4.18
N ALA A 228 -20.50 8.70 -4.73
CA ALA A 228 -21.54 8.81 -5.76
C ALA A 228 -22.70 9.69 -5.29
N LYS A 229 -23.16 9.48 -4.05
CA LYS A 229 -24.26 10.25 -3.46
C LYS A 229 -23.89 11.69 -3.11
N HIS A 230 -22.77 11.89 -2.41
CA HIS A 230 -22.35 13.19 -1.90
C HIS A 230 -22.05 14.17 -3.03
N TYR A 231 -21.37 13.70 -4.08
CA TYR A 231 -21.00 14.50 -5.23
C TYR A 231 -21.97 14.38 -6.41
N ALA A 232 -23.07 13.63 -6.27
CA ALA A 232 -24.05 13.39 -7.34
C ALA A 232 -23.41 12.95 -8.66
N LEU A 233 -22.44 12.03 -8.58
CA LEU A 233 -21.73 11.51 -9.75
C LEU A 233 -22.53 10.40 -10.41
N THR A 234 -22.41 10.27 -11.74
CA THR A 234 -22.88 9.08 -12.46
C THR A 234 -21.87 7.96 -12.27
N LEU A 235 -21.83 7.41 -11.05
CA LEU A 235 -20.93 6.33 -10.64
C LEU A 235 -21.74 5.08 -10.30
N GLU A 236 -21.44 3.99 -10.99
CA GLU A 236 -22.00 2.68 -10.73
C GLU A 236 -21.00 1.82 -9.94
N VAL A 237 -21.44 1.30 -8.80
CA VAL A 237 -20.72 0.23 -8.10
C VAL A 237 -21.16 -1.11 -8.70
N VAL A 238 -20.30 -1.73 -9.51
CA VAL A 238 -20.66 -2.90 -10.32
C VAL A 238 -20.76 -4.20 -9.52
N ASN A 239 -20.18 -4.21 -8.32
CA ASN A 239 -20.23 -5.32 -7.39
C ASN A 239 -20.44 -4.80 -5.96
N THR A 240 -21.52 -5.22 -5.32
CA THR A 240 -21.84 -4.86 -3.93
C THR A 240 -21.75 -6.04 -2.97
N GLN A 241 -21.24 -7.19 -3.42
CA GLN A 241 -21.11 -8.37 -2.58
C GLN A 241 -19.98 -8.20 -1.57
N VAL A 242 -20.26 -8.52 -0.31
CA VAL A 242 -19.26 -8.64 0.75
C VAL A 242 -19.46 -10.02 1.37
N ASP A 243 -18.47 -10.88 1.16
CA ASP A 243 -18.43 -12.26 1.67
C ASP A 243 -16.97 -12.58 1.99
N ALA A 244 -16.71 -13.00 3.22
CA ALA A 244 -15.35 -13.27 3.70
C ALA A 244 -14.67 -14.47 2.99
N SER A 245 -15.42 -15.27 2.22
CA SER A 245 -14.86 -16.30 1.33
C SER A 245 -14.36 -15.74 0.00
N PHE A 246 -14.79 -14.54 -0.38
CA PHE A 246 -14.53 -13.91 -1.68
C PHE A 246 -14.87 -14.81 -2.89
N ALA A 247 -15.83 -15.72 -2.75
CA ALA A 247 -16.17 -16.71 -3.79
C ALA A 247 -16.68 -16.09 -5.11
N PHE A 248 -17.08 -14.82 -5.10
CA PHE A 248 -17.45 -14.05 -6.29
C PHE A 248 -16.25 -13.52 -7.09
N MET A 249 -15.04 -13.57 -6.53
CA MET A 249 -13.82 -13.12 -7.19
C MET A 249 -13.32 -14.17 -8.17
N PRO A 250 -12.93 -13.77 -9.40
CA PRO A 250 -12.18 -14.66 -10.27
C PRO A 250 -10.81 -15.00 -9.63
N PRO A 251 -10.27 -16.21 -9.87
CA PRO A 251 -8.94 -16.54 -9.42
C PRO A 251 -7.89 -15.66 -10.11
N ASP A 252 -6.82 -15.36 -9.39
CA ASP A 252 -5.65 -14.67 -9.91
C ASP A 252 -4.82 -15.60 -10.82
N HIS A 253 -3.76 -15.07 -11.43
CA HIS A 253 -2.94 -15.75 -12.43
C HIS A 253 -2.32 -17.10 -11.99
N ASP A 254 -2.17 -17.34 -10.69
CA ASP A 254 -1.69 -18.60 -10.11
C ASP A 254 -2.81 -19.53 -9.61
N GLY A 255 -4.07 -19.17 -9.89
CA GLY A 255 -5.26 -19.94 -9.49
C GLY A 255 -5.77 -19.65 -8.08
N LYS A 256 -5.08 -18.82 -7.28
CA LYS A 256 -5.54 -18.44 -5.94
C LYS A 256 -6.50 -17.27 -5.98
N THR A 257 -7.45 -17.22 -5.06
CA THR A 257 -8.30 -16.04 -4.87
C THR A 257 -7.48 -14.95 -4.18
N ARG A 258 -7.18 -13.87 -4.91
CA ARG A 258 -6.56 -12.64 -4.38
C ARG A 258 -7.31 -11.44 -4.91
N MET A 259 -7.58 -10.47 -4.05
CA MET A 259 -8.29 -9.25 -4.39
C MET A 259 -7.30 -8.19 -4.89
N ASP A 260 -6.48 -8.56 -5.89
CA ASP A 260 -5.44 -7.68 -6.43
C ASP A 260 -6.00 -6.79 -7.55
N CYS A 261 -6.28 -5.52 -7.23
CA CYS A 261 -6.80 -4.55 -8.18
C CYS A 261 -5.85 -4.22 -9.34
N SER A 262 -4.60 -4.67 -9.28
CA SER A 262 -3.61 -4.52 -10.36
C SER A 262 -3.45 -5.78 -11.23
N SER A 263 -4.11 -6.88 -10.88
CA SER A 263 -4.12 -8.12 -11.67
C SER A 263 -5.28 -8.15 -12.65
N SER A 264 -4.98 -8.31 -13.94
CA SER A 264 -6.01 -8.47 -14.97
C SER A 264 -6.88 -9.73 -14.76
N ALA A 265 -6.35 -10.77 -14.12
CA ALA A 265 -7.10 -11.99 -13.80
C ALA A 265 -8.12 -11.72 -12.67
N ALA A 266 -7.68 -11.10 -11.57
CA ALA A 266 -8.56 -10.75 -10.46
C ALA A 266 -9.59 -9.66 -10.85
N MET A 267 -9.22 -8.76 -11.76
CA MET A 267 -10.08 -7.69 -12.29
C MET A 267 -11.00 -8.13 -13.44
N ALA A 268 -11.04 -9.44 -13.78
CA ALA A 268 -11.75 -9.93 -14.96
C ALA A 268 -13.23 -9.50 -14.97
N ASN A 269 -13.91 -9.55 -13.81
CA ASN A 269 -15.31 -9.11 -13.68
C ASN A 269 -15.51 -7.69 -14.21
N LEU A 270 -14.73 -6.72 -13.71
CA LEU A 270 -14.79 -5.33 -14.15
C LEU A 270 -14.38 -5.16 -15.62
N LEU A 271 -13.37 -5.88 -16.07
CA LEU A 271 -12.91 -5.83 -17.46
C LEU A 271 -13.99 -6.28 -18.46
N THR A 272 -14.88 -7.20 -18.08
CA THR A 272 -15.99 -7.64 -18.94
C THR A 272 -17.02 -6.53 -19.21
N VAL A 273 -17.16 -5.60 -18.26
CA VAL A 273 -18.17 -4.54 -18.28
C VAL A 273 -17.58 -3.14 -18.52
N LYS A 274 -16.27 -3.05 -18.77
CA LYS A 274 -15.54 -1.77 -18.90
C LYS A 274 -16.12 -0.82 -19.94
N ASP A 275 -16.67 -1.34 -21.04
CA ASP A 275 -17.19 -0.53 -22.16
C ASP A 275 -18.50 0.19 -21.84
N ARG A 276 -19.07 -0.01 -20.64
CA ARG A 276 -20.20 0.77 -20.12
C ARG A 276 -19.78 2.12 -19.55
N PHE A 277 -18.50 2.30 -19.26
CA PHE A 277 -17.95 3.43 -18.52
C PHE A 277 -16.93 4.19 -19.36
N ASP A 278 -16.78 5.48 -19.10
CA ASP A 278 -15.71 6.28 -19.70
C ASP A 278 -14.36 5.98 -19.00
N ILE A 279 -14.42 5.67 -17.70
CA ILE A 279 -13.32 5.12 -16.90
C ILE A 279 -13.90 4.34 -15.70
N ALA A 280 -13.20 3.30 -15.25
CA ALA A 280 -13.60 2.47 -14.13
C ALA A 280 -12.43 2.09 -13.21
N PHE A 281 -12.76 1.68 -11.98
CA PHE A 281 -11.81 1.54 -10.88
C PHE A 281 -11.93 0.21 -10.15
N GLY A 282 -10.81 -0.31 -9.65
CA GLY A 282 -10.77 -1.38 -8.66
C GLY A 282 -9.96 -0.96 -7.44
N ASN A 283 -10.33 -1.47 -6.27
CA ASN A 283 -9.53 -1.32 -5.05
C ASN A 283 -9.40 -2.69 -4.38
N ASP A 284 -8.27 -2.91 -3.74
CA ASP A 284 -8.07 -4.08 -2.90
C ASP A 284 -8.79 -3.92 -1.54
N PRO A 285 -8.82 -4.95 -0.67
CA PRO A 285 -9.70 -4.98 0.50
C PRO A 285 -9.49 -3.83 1.48
N ASP A 286 -8.28 -3.32 1.64
CA ASP A 286 -7.96 -2.17 2.48
C ASP A 286 -7.89 -0.83 1.73
N ALA A 287 -8.17 -0.85 0.43
CA ALA A 287 -8.29 0.29 -0.48
C ALA A 287 -7.10 1.27 -0.45
N ASP A 288 -5.91 0.75 -0.12
CA ASP A 288 -4.65 1.50 -0.20
C ASP A 288 -4.05 1.41 -1.61
N ARG A 289 -4.53 0.49 -2.46
CA ARG A 289 -4.15 0.36 -3.87
C ARG A 289 -5.29 0.64 -4.85
N HIS A 290 -4.89 0.89 -6.10
CA HIS A 290 -5.79 1.29 -7.18
C HIS A 290 -5.58 0.46 -8.45
N GLY A 291 -6.68 0.12 -9.11
CA GLY A 291 -6.72 -0.39 -10.48
C GLY A 291 -7.46 0.60 -11.37
N ILE A 292 -6.87 1.03 -12.48
CA ILE A 292 -7.47 1.98 -13.42
C ILE A 292 -7.80 1.26 -14.73
N VAL A 293 -9.07 1.27 -15.11
CA VAL A 293 -9.58 0.60 -16.30
C VAL A 293 -10.21 1.63 -17.24
N ASP A 294 -9.83 1.60 -18.50
CA ASP A 294 -10.55 2.32 -19.56
C ASP A 294 -10.81 1.40 -20.76
N ALA A 295 -11.20 1.95 -21.91
CA ALA A 295 -11.48 1.16 -23.11
C ALA A 295 -10.30 0.26 -23.55
N ASN A 296 -9.06 0.59 -23.19
CA ASN A 296 -7.86 -0.21 -23.50
C ASN A 296 -7.58 -1.31 -22.46
N GLY A 297 -8.43 -1.47 -21.44
CA GLY A 297 -8.28 -2.46 -20.38
C GLY A 297 -7.65 -1.89 -19.11
N LEU A 298 -7.08 -2.79 -18.29
CA LEU A 298 -6.41 -2.43 -17.05
C LEU A 298 -5.06 -1.77 -17.35
N MET A 299 -4.85 -0.57 -16.81
CA MET A 299 -3.63 0.18 -16.98
C MET A 299 -2.51 -0.39 -16.08
N ASN A 300 -1.30 -0.49 -16.62
CA ASN A 300 -0.12 -0.85 -15.83
C ASN A 300 0.11 0.22 -14.74
N PRO A 301 0.37 -0.17 -13.47
CA PRO A 301 0.56 0.78 -12.38
C PRO A 301 1.67 1.81 -12.64
N ASN A 302 2.83 1.40 -13.16
CA ASN A 302 3.93 2.32 -13.48
C ASN A 302 3.50 3.40 -14.48
N HIS A 303 2.68 3.02 -15.46
CA HIS A 303 2.18 3.95 -16.47
C HIS A 303 1.28 5.01 -15.82
N PHE A 304 0.42 4.58 -14.90
CA PHE A 304 -0.50 5.49 -14.22
C PHE A 304 0.23 6.42 -13.26
N LEU A 305 1.25 5.95 -12.54
CA LEU A 305 2.11 6.81 -11.70
C LEU A 305 2.76 7.93 -12.53
N ALA A 306 3.33 7.60 -13.69
CA ALA A 306 3.95 8.60 -14.57
C ALA A 306 2.94 9.66 -15.05
N VAL A 307 1.72 9.24 -15.39
CA VAL A 307 0.63 10.16 -15.76
C VAL A 307 0.20 11.05 -14.59
N CYS A 308 0.03 10.47 -13.40
CA CYS A 308 -0.32 11.23 -12.20
C CYS A 308 0.72 12.33 -11.93
N ILE A 309 2.00 11.98 -12.00
CA ILE A 309 3.10 12.91 -11.75
C ILE A 309 3.10 14.05 -12.80
N ASP A 310 3.04 13.73 -14.10
CA ASP A 310 3.03 14.76 -15.15
C ASP A 310 1.82 15.70 -15.03
N TYR A 311 0.64 15.14 -14.73
CA TYR A 311 -0.59 15.90 -14.53
C TYR A 311 -0.51 16.81 -13.31
N LEU A 312 -0.10 16.28 -12.15
CA LEU A 312 -0.03 17.03 -10.91
C LEU A 312 0.98 18.18 -11.00
N MET A 313 2.11 18.00 -11.68
CA MET A 313 3.10 19.06 -11.88
C MET A 313 2.60 20.24 -12.72
N THR A 314 1.54 20.04 -13.50
CA THR A 314 0.95 21.06 -14.38
C THR A 314 -0.41 21.59 -13.88
N HIS A 315 -1.09 20.87 -12.98
CA HIS A 315 -2.45 21.16 -12.51
C HIS A 315 -2.56 21.36 -10.99
N ARG A 316 -1.45 21.67 -10.33
CA ARG A 316 -1.39 22.12 -8.93
C ARG A 316 -0.60 23.43 -8.85
N PRO A 317 -1.14 24.56 -9.36
CA PRO A 317 -0.41 25.83 -9.42
C PRO A 317 -0.03 26.39 -8.04
N GLU A 318 -0.69 25.93 -6.98
CA GLU A 318 -0.39 26.29 -5.59
C GLU A 318 0.86 25.58 -5.04
N TRP A 319 1.31 24.50 -5.68
CA TRP A 319 2.44 23.71 -5.21
C TRP A 319 3.78 24.41 -5.49
N ALA A 320 4.54 24.65 -4.42
CA ALA A 320 5.87 25.24 -4.51
C ALA A 320 6.79 24.43 -5.44
N ALA A 321 7.64 25.13 -6.21
CA ALA A 321 8.60 24.51 -7.12
C ALA A 321 9.60 23.56 -6.42
N SER A 322 9.81 23.74 -5.11
CA SER A 322 10.72 22.94 -4.28
C SER A 322 10.17 21.58 -3.86
N LEU A 323 8.87 21.30 -4.06
CA LEU A 323 8.31 19.98 -3.74
C LEU A 323 8.96 18.90 -4.61
N LYS A 324 9.35 17.80 -3.97
CA LYS A 324 9.99 16.65 -4.60
C LYS A 324 8.97 15.59 -5.00
N ILE A 325 9.38 14.66 -5.86
CA ILE A 325 8.58 13.50 -6.27
C ILE A 325 9.23 12.21 -5.77
N GLY A 326 8.49 11.45 -4.99
CA GLY A 326 8.93 10.19 -4.39
C GLY A 326 8.64 9.01 -5.30
N LYS A 327 9.63 8.13 -5.45
CA LYS A 327 9.56 6.93 -6.30
C LYS A 327 10.37 5.80 -5.67
N THR A 328 9.85 4.57 -5.66
CA THR A 328 10.66 3.39 -5.31
C THR A 328 11.66 3.09 -6.43
N LEU A 329 12.87 2.64 -6.10
CA LEU A 329 13.91 2.40 -7.10
C LEU A 329 13.57 1.37 -8.19
N VAL A 330 12.55 0.55 -7.96
CA VAL A 330 12.10 -0.47 -8.91
C VAL A 330 10.88 -0.03 -9.73
N SER A 331 10.40 1.20 -9.51
CA SER A 331 9.41 1.83 -10.39
C SER A 331 10.05 2.29 -11.70
N SER A 332 9.22 2.48 -12.73
CA SER A 332 9.64 2.82 -14.09
C SER A 332 10.49 4.08 -14.17
N SER A 333 11.52 4.05 -15.00
CA SER A 333 12.34 5.21 -15.35
C SER A 333 11.63 6.21 -16.28
N MET A 334 10.40 5.93 -16.70
CA MET A 334 9.52 6.95 -17.27
C MET A 334 9.27 8.07 -16.26
N ILE A 335 9.18 7.74 -14.96
CA ILE A 335 8.99 8.72 -13.89
C ILE A 335 10.19 9.69 -13.85
N ASP A 336 11.42 9.18 -13.95
CA ASP A 336 12.63 10.00 -13.98
C ASP A 336 12.60 11.01 -15.14
N ARG A 337 12.22 10.54 -16.34
CA ARG A 337 12.11 11.39 -17.54
C ARG A 337 11.02 12.46 -17.38
N VAL A 338 9.86 12.10 -16.82
CA VAL A 338 8.76 13.03 -16.53
C VAL A 338 9.19 14.09 -15.51
N VAL A 339 9.73 13.67 -14.36
CA VAL A 339 10.15 14.56 -13.27
C VAL A 339 11.24 15.53 -13.73
N ALA A 340 12.23 15.04 -14.48
CA ALA A 340 13.26 15.88 -15.06
C ALA A 340 12.69 16.92 -16.04
N SER A 341 11.69 16.55 -16.84
CA SER A 341 11.06 17.47 -17.80
C SER A 341 10.32 18.64 -17.13
N HIS A 342 9.90 18.47 -15.88
CA HIS A 342 9.29 19.52 -15.05
C HIS A 342 10.31 20.28 -14.19
N ASN A 343 11.60 19.99 -14.33
CA ASN A 343 12.68 20.53 -13.48
C ASN A 343 12.42 20.31 -11.98
N ARG A 344 11.90 19.12 -11.64
CA ARG A 344 11.62 18.71 -10.26
C ARG A 344 12.70 17.76 -9.75
N GLU A 345 12.85 17.71 -8.44
CA GLU A 345 13.78 16.77 -7.80
C GLU A 345 13.09 15.40 -7.60
N LEU A 346 13.76 14.33 -8.04
CA LEU A 346 13.34 12.96 -7.79
C LEU A 346 13.96 12.46 -6.48
N TYR A 347 13.11 12.01 -5.56
CA TYR A 347 13.48 11.36 -4.31
C TYR A 347 13.32 9.85 -4.47
N GLU A 348 14.32 9.19 -5.05
CA GLU A 348 14.32 7.74 -5.27
C GLU A 348 14.72 6.99 -3.97
N VAL A 349 13.88 6.08 -3.50
CA VAL A 349 14.01 5.38 -2.20
C VAL A 349 13.95 3.85 -2.35
N PRO A 350 14.28 3.06 -1.31
CA PRO A 350 14.06 1.62 -1.31
C PRO A 350 12.58 1.24 -1.49
N VAL A 351 12.31 -0.03 -1.79
CA VAL A 351 10.92 -0.54 -1.79
C VAL A 351 10.31 -0.40 -0.39
N GLY A 352 9.07 0.07 -0.32
CA GLY A 352 8.31 0.27 0.92
C GLY A 352 7.81 1.71 1.06
N PHE A 353 6.49 1.88 1.16
CA PHE A 353 5.85 3.19 1.27
C PHE A 353 6.30 4.03 2.47
N LYS A 354 6.79 3.40 3.55
CA LYS A 354 7.29 4.08 4.75
C LYS A 354 8.29 5.20 4.46
N TRP A 355 9.07 5.10 3.38
CA TRP A 355 10.07 6.10 3.00
C TRP A 355 9.47 7.43 2.52
N PHE A 356 8.19 7.46 2.17
CA PHE A 356 7.48 8.67 1.74
C PHE A 356 6.74 9.37 2.87
N VAL A 357 6.52 8.68 3.99
CA VAL A 357 5.69 9.14 5.11
C VAL A 357 6.15 10.48 5.65
N GLU A 358 7.43 10.61 5.98
CA GLU A 358 7.97 11.87 6.52
C GLU A 358 7.79 13.02 5.52
N GLY A 359 8.00 12.76 4.23
CA GLY A 359 7.91 13.78 3.19
C GLY A 359 6.50 14.25 2.89
N LEU A 360 5.54 13.33 2.89
CA LEU A 360 4.12 13.64 2.79
C LEU A 360 3.67 14.39 4.05
N HIS A 361 4.02 13.88 5.24
CA HIS A 361 3.61 14.48 6.52
C HIS A 361 4.13 15.90 6.70
N LYS A 362 5.40 16.15 6.36
CA LYS A 362 6.04 17.48 6.46
C LYS A 362 5.78 18.38 5.24
N GLY A 363 5.09 17.88 4.21
CA GLY A 363 4.71 18.66 3.04
C GLY A 363 5.88 19.08 2.13
N TRP A 364 6.97 18.30 2.07
CA TRP A 364 8.06 18.54 1.11
C TRP A 364 8.07 17.54 -0.06
N LEU A 365 7.28 16.47 0.05
CA LEU A 365 7.08 15.48 -1.01
C LEU A 365 5.66 15.61 -1.56
N ALA A 366 5.53 16.01 -2.82
CA ALA A 366 4.23 16.22 -3.46
C ALA A 366 3.46 14.92 -3.72
N PHE A 367 4.20 13.85 -4.01
CA PHE A 367 3.68 12.56 -4.42
C PHE A 367 4.67 11.47 -4.00
N GLY A 368 4.17 10.34 -3.53
CA GLY A 368 4.97 9.13 -3.30
C GLY A 368 4.24 7.92 -3.88
N GLY A 369 4.93 7.12 -4.70
CA GLY A 369 4.32 5.97 -5.38
C GLY A 369 5.22 4.73 -5.44
N GLU A 370 4.57 3.58 -5.39
CA GLU A 370 5.15 2.25 -5.58
C GLU A 370 4.57 1.60 -6.84
N GLU A 371 5.40 0.90 -7.60
CA GLU A 371 5.03 0.15 -8.81
C GLU A 371 3.98 -0.94 -8.57
N SER A 372 3.74 -1.27 -7.31
CA SER A 372 2.72 -2.23 -6.83
C SER A 372 1.31 -1.63 -6.78
N ALA A 373 1.06 -0.50 -7.44
CA ALA A 373 -0.23 0.20 -7.54
C ALA A 373 -0.69 0.90 -6.25
N GLY A 374 0.26 1.37 -5.44
CA GLY A 374 0.00 2.13 -4.23
C GLY A 374 0.67 3.50 -4.28
N ALA A 375 -0.06 4.57 -3.97
CA ALA A 375 0.49 5.92 -3.92
C ALA A 375 -0.31 6.83 -2.98
N SER A 376 0.25 7.99 -2.66
CA SER A 376 -0.47 9.10 -2.06
C SER A 376 0.08 10.43 -2.59
N LEU A 377 -0.69 11.49 -2.39
CA LEU A 377 -0.42 12.86 -2.84
C LEU A 377 -0.79 13.86 -1.75
N LEU A 378 -0.20 15.05 -1.83
CA LEU A 378 -0.63 16.18 -1.00
C LEU A 378 -2.02 16.68 -1.43
N THR A 379 -2.68 17.39 -0.53
CA THR A 379 -3.83 18.23 -0.86
C THR A 379 -3.42 19.32 -1.85
N ARG A 380 -4.42 19.95 -2.47
CA ARG A 380 -4.20 21.01 -3.46
C ARG A 380 -3.45 22.21 -2.89
N ASP A 381 -3.60 22.50 -1.60
CA ASP A 381 -2.87 23.54 -0.88
C ASP A 381 -1.52 23.07 -0.27
N GLY A 382 -1.11 21.82 -0.51
CA GLY A 382 0.21 21.29 -0.16
C GLY A 382 0.33 20.71 1.25
N ALA A 383 -0.78 20.37 1.91
CA ALA A 383 -0.80 19.64 3.18
C ALA A 383 -0.90 18.12 2.97
N ALA A 384 -0.63 17.35 4.02
CA ALA A 384 -0.79 15.90 3.98
C ALA A 384 -2.28 15.51 3.88
N TRP A 385 -2.66 14.71 2.88
CA TRP A 385 -4.01 14.13 2.77
C TRP A 385 -4.11 12.79 3.50
N SER A 386 -3.29 11.83 3.06
CA SER A 386 -3.05 10.53 3.68
C SER A 386 -1.54 10.29 3.61
N THR A 387 -0.94 9.88 4.72
CA THR A 387 0.48 9.51 4.80
C THR A 387 0.67 7.99 4.76
N ASP A 388 -0.41 7.22 4.68
CA ASP A 388 -0.45 5.89 4.08
C ASP A 388 -0.93 5.99 2.62
N LYS A 389 -0.90 4.89 1.87
CA LYS A 389 -1.38 4.87 0.49
C LYS A 389 -2.90 5.05 0.44
N ASP A 390 -3.38 5.67 -0.64
CA ASP A 390 -4.79 5.97 -0.83
C ASP A 390 -5.26 5.60 -2.24
N GLY A 391 -5.78 4.39 -2.40
CA GLY A 391 -6.31 3.91 -3.67
C GLY A 391 -7.52 4.70 -4.17
N ILE A 392 -8.35 5.21 -3.27
CA ILE A 392 -9.59 5.91 -3.60
C ILE A 392 -9.28 7.29 -4.19
N ALA A 393 -8.37 8.05 -3.56
CA ALA A 393 -7.92 9.34 -4.07
C ALA A 393 -7.24 9.19 -5.44
N LEU A 394 -6.45 8.13 -5.65
CA LEU A 394 -5.79 7.87 -6.93
C LEU A 394 -6.79 7.50 -8.04
N CYS A 395 -7.83 6.70 -7.73
CA CYS A 395 -8.92 6.44 -8.67
C CYS A 395 -9.68 7.73 -9.05
N LEU A 396 -9.95 8.60 -8.07
CA LEU A 396 -10.59 9.89 -8.32
C LEU A 396 -9.68 10.86 -9.10
N LEU A 397 -8.36 10.80 -8.91
CA LEU A 397 -7.39 11.55 -9.72
C LEU A 397 -7.45 11.11 -11.19
N ALA A 398 -7.65 9.82 -11.48
CA ALA A 398 -7.85 9.34 -12.85
C ALA A 398 -9.11 9.95 -13.49
N ALA A 399 -10.20 10.09 -12.73
CA ALA A 399 -11.41 10.78 -13.18
C ALA A 399 -11.17 12.29 -13.38
N GLU A 400 -10.42 12.94 -12.48
CA GLU A 400 -10.02 14.35 -12.62
C GLU A 400 -9.21 14.57 -13.90
N ILE A 401 -8.22 13.72 -14.17
CA ILE A 401 -7.40 13.76 -15.39
C ILE A 401 -8.30 13.70 -16.62
N LEU A 402 -9.23 12.75 -16.68
CA LEU A 402 -10.17 12.64 -17.80
C LEU A 402 -11.07 13.87 -17.92
N ALA A 403 -11.64 14.33 -16.80
CA ALA A 403 -12.54 15.47 -16.77
C ALA A 403 -11.88 16.78 -17.22
N VAL A 404 -10.62 17.00 -16.83
CA VAL A 404 -9.90 18.25 -17.10
C VAL A 404 -9.23 18.24 -18.47
N THR A 405 -8.66 17.10 -18.88
CA THR A 405 -7.85 17.03 -20.11
C THR A 405 -8.62 16.48 -21.31
N GLY A 406 -9.75 15.82 -21.09
CA GLY A 406 -10.48 15.08 -22.13
C GLY A 406 -9.79 13.80 -22.58
N LYS A 407 -8.73 13.36 -21.87
CA LYS A 407 -7.94 12.17 -22.21
C LYS A 407 -8.02 11.17 -21.07
N THR A 408 -8.27 9.90 -21.37
CA THR A 408 -8.11 8.86 -20.37
C THR A 408 -6.63 8.73 -19.99
N PRO A 409 -6.30 8.25 -18.78
CA PRO A 409 -4.92 8.07 -18.37
C PRO A 409 -4.10 7.17 -19.32
N SER A 410 -4.69 6.14 -19.94
CA SER A 410 -3.94 5.33 -20.93
C SER A 410 -3.64 6.09 -22.22
N VAL A 411 -4.53 6.98 -22.66
CA VAL A 411 -4.28 7.89 -23.80
C VAL A 411 -3.17 8.86 -23.43
N TYR A 412 -3.24 9.46 -22.24
CA TYR A 412 -2.21 10.37 -21.73
C TYR A 412 -0.84 9.69 -21.73
N TYR A 413 -0.75 8.47 -21.21
CA TYR A 413 0.52 7.74 -21.15
C TYR A 413 1.16 7.54 -22.54
N ARG A 414 0.35 7.31 -23.59
CA ARG A 414 0.88 7.20 -24.96
C ARG A 414 1.53 8.50 -25.45
N GLU A 415 1.09 9.67 -24.97
CA GLU A 415 1.75 10.94 -25.27
C GLU A 415 3.09 11.06 -24.54
N LEU A 416 3.18 10.54 -23.31
CA LEU A 416 4.44 10.46 -22.58
C LEU A 416 5.43 9.52 -23.29
N THR A 417 4.99 8.36 -23.79
CA THR A 417 5.87 7.45 -24.54
C THR A 417 6.31 8.03 -25.88
N GLN A 418 5.48 8.83 -26.56
CA GLN A 418 5.91 9.56 -27.75
C GLN A 418 7.00 10.60 -27.46
N ARG A 419 6.95 11.25 -26.29
CA ARG A 419 7.94 12.26 -25.88
C ARG A 419 9.24 11.65 -25.34
N PHE A 420 9.10 10.56 -24.58
CA PHE A 420 10.16 10.02 -23.75
C PHE A 420 10.55 8.60 -24.10
N GLY A 421 10.04 8.02 -25.18
CA GLY A 421 10.27 6.61 -25.53
C GLY A 421 9.38 5.64 -24.74
N GLU A 422 9.14 4.46 -25.31
CA GLU A 422 8.26 3.44 -24.73
C GLU A 422 9.09 2.38 -23.97
N PRO A 423 8.97 2.30 -22.63
CA PRO A 423 9.65 1.27 -21.87
C PRO A 423 8.89 -0.06 -21.90
N CYS A 424 9.64 -1.15 -21.84
CA CYS A 424 9.16 -2.49 -21.55
C CYS A 424 9.67 -2.89 -20.17
N TYR A 425 8.79 -3.40 -19.30
CA TYR A 425 9.09 -3.73 -17.91
C TYR A 425 8.72 -5.18 -17.60
N LYS A 426 9.54 -5.87 -16.79
CA LYS A 426 9.25 -7.24 -16.35
C LYS A 426 9.83 -7.50 -14.96
N ARG A 427 9.08 -8.26 -14.17
CA ARG A 427 9.55 -8.86 -12.91
C ARG A 427 9.71 -10.36 -13.09
N VAL A 428 10.80 -10.90 -12.58
CA VAL A 428 11.14 -12.31 -12.62
C VAL A 428 11.48 -12.78 -11.20
N ASP A 429 10.74 -13.78 -10.73
CA ASP A 429 11.00 -14.40 -9.44
C ASP A 429 11.94 -15.60 -9.66
N THR A 430 13.05 -15.67 -8.91
CA THR A 430 14.10 -16.70 -9.07
C THR A 430 14.33 -17.40 -7.74
N ALA A 431 14.36 -18.74 -7.74
CA ALA A 431 14.65 -19.52 -6.54
C ALA A 431 15.97 -19.09 -5.91
N CYS A 432 16.02 -19.07 -4.58
CA CYS A 432 17.16 -18.55 -3.83
C CYS A 432 17.48 -19.47 -2.64
N THR A 433 18.72 -19.92 -2.58
CA THR A 433 19.25 -20.65 -1.42
C THR A 433 19.43 -19.70 -0.22
N PRO A 434 19.44 -20.22 1.02
CA PRO A 434 19.76 -19.42 2.20
C PRO A 434 21.11 -18.70 2.10
N GLU A 435 22.10 -19.33 1.46
CA GLU A 435 23.44 -18.79 1.22
C GLU A 435 23.40 -17.57 0.28
N GLU A 436 22.74 -17.70 -0.88
CA GLU A 436 22.54 -16.58 -1.82
C GLU A 436 21.76 -15.44 -1.16
N LYS A 437 20.72 -15.76 -0.38
CA LYS A 437 19.92 -14.77 0.37
C LYS A 437 20.78 -14.01 1.38
N ALA A 438 21.73 -14.68 2.01
CA ALA A 438 22.71 -14.05 2.90
C ALA A 438 23.76 -13.23 2.15
N ALA A 439 24.15 -13.65 0.94
CA ALA A 439 25.13 -12.96 0.09
C ALA A 439 24.64 -11.56 -0.32
N PHE A 440 23.34 -11.36 -0.55
CA PHE A 440 22.75 -10.04 -0.82
C PHE A 440 23.12 -8.97 0.23
N LYS A 441 23.27 -9.35 1.51
CA LYS A 441 23.64 -8.41 2.58
C LYS A 441 25.09 -7.93 2.50
N LYS A 442 25.93 -8.62 1.74
CA LYS A 442 27.37 -8.33 1.58
C LYS A 442 27.67 -7.56 0.31
N LEU A 443 26.69 -7.40 -0.59
CA LEU A 443 26.87 -6.69 -1.85
C LEU A 443 27.19 -5.22 -1.60
N ASN A 444 28.12 -4.70 -2.41
CA ASN A 444 28.50 -3.30 -2.47
C ASN A 444 28.68 -2.89 -3.95
N SER A 445 28.95 -1.60 -4.20
CA SER A 445 29.11 -1.08 -5.56
C SER A 445 30.29 -1.71 -6.33
N GLU A 446 31.30 -2.24 -5.64
CA GLU A 446 32.48 -2.90 -6.23
C GLU A 446 32.24 -4.38 -6.52
N SER A 447 31.11 -4.94 -6.07
CA SER A 447 30.77 -6.35 -6.32
C SER A 447 30.52 -6.63 -7.81
N VAL A 448 30.17 -5.60 -8.59
CA VAL A 448 30.00 -5.70 -10.05
C VAL A 448 31.25 -5.17 -10.74
N THR A 449 32.04 -6.09 -11.31
CA THR A 449 33.24 -5.76 -12.09
C THR A 449 32.98 -5.60 -13.58
N ALA A 450 31.82 -6.09 -14.06
CA ALA A 450 31.37 -5.92 -15.42
C ALA A 450 31.30 -4.42 -15.78
N GLN A 451 31.70 -4.09 -17.00
CA GLN A 451 31.63 -2.71 -17.51
C GLN A 451 30.41 -2.47 -18.40
N THR A 452 29.75 -3.56 -18.82
CA THR A 452 28.60 -3.53 -19.71
C THR A 452 27.49 -4.45 -19.22
N LEU A 453 26.26 -4.13 -19.58
CA LEU A 453 25.04 -4.90 -19.36
C LEU A 453 24.21 -4.82 -20.63
N ALA A 454 23.80 -5.97 -21.21
CA ALA A 454 23.08 -6.04 -22.48
C ALA A 454 23.70 -5.20 -23.62
N GLY A 455 25.04 -5.20 -23.71
CA GLY A 455 25.78 -4.45 -24.74
C GLY A 455 25.91 -2.94 -24.49
N GLU A 456 25.38 -2.41 -23.39
CA GLU A 456 25.48 -0.99 -23.02
C GLU A 456 26.42 -0.79 -21.84
N ALA A 457 27.09 0.37 -21.77
CA ALA A 457 27.95 0.72 -20.64
C ALA A 457 27.12 0.85 -19.35
N ILE A 458 27.61 0.28 -18.26
CA ILE A 458 27.03 0.46 -16.93
C ILE A 458 27.31 1.90 -16.48
N THR A 459 26.25 2.62 -16.11
CA THR A 459 26.31 4.03 -15.69
C THR A 459 26.29 4.17 -14.16
N ALA A 460 25.64 3.24 -13.45
CA ALA A 460 25.72 3.15 -11.99
C ALA A 460 25.44 1.73 -11.48
N VAL A 461 26.06 1.43 -10.33
CA VAL A 461 25.81 0.25 -9.49
C VAL A 461 25.43 0.75 -8.10
N LEU A 462 24.19 0.51 -7.71
CA LEU A 462 23.57 1.07 -6.50
C LEU A 462 23.27 -0.04 -5.50
N VAL A 463 23.68 0.16 -4.26
CA VAL A 463 23.29 -0.66 -3.08
C VAL A 463 22.60 0.18 -2.00
N THR A 464 22.55 1.49 -2.21
CA THR A 464 21.80 2.47 -1.45
C THR A 464 20.94 3.28 -2.42
N ALA A 465 19.80 3.78 -1.94
CA ALA A 465 18.89 4.57 -2.78
C ALA A 465 19.38 6.03 -2.88
N PRO A 466 19.39 6.64 -4.08
CA PRO A 466 19.96 7.98 -4.27
C PRO A 466 19.27 9.10 -3.50
N GLY A 467 17.96 9.00 -3.25
CA GLY A 467 17.19 10.06 -2.61
C GLY A 467 17.48 10.20 -1.11
N ASN A 468 17.67 9.08 -0.40
CA ASN A 468 17.78 9.06 1.06
C ASN A 468 18.99 8.33 1.63
N GLY A 469 19.82 7.71 0.78
CA GLY A 469 21.00 6.96 1.19
C GLY A 469 20.71 5.64 1.92
N ALA A 470 19.46 5.23 2.07
CA ALA A 470 19.10 3.99 2.75
C ALA A 470 19.52 2.77 1.92
N SER A 471 19.92 1.69 2.59
CA SER A 471 20.23 0.42 1.91
C SER A 471 18.99 -0.11 1.19
N ILE A 472 19.18 -0.56 -0.06
CA ILE A 472 18.09 -1.18 -0.84
C ILE A 472 17.90 -2.67 -0.49
N GLY A 473 18.79 -3.24 0.33
CA GLY A 473 18.80 -4.67 0.66
C GLY A 473 18.98 -5.55 -0.57
N GLY A 474 19.80 -5.09 -1.52
CA GLY A 474 19.91 -5.65 -2.86
C GLY A 474 20.90 -4.88 -3.72
N ILE A 475 20.78 -5.01 -5.03
CA ILE A 475 21.60 -4.28 -6.00
C ILE A 475 20.73 -3.75 -7.14
N LYS A 476 21.03 -2.55 -7.66
CA LYS A 476 20.47 -2.00 -8.90
C LYS A 476 21.60 -1.59 -9.82
N VAL A 477 21.56 -2.03 -11.07
CA VAL A 477 22.53 -1.69 -12.10
C VAL A 477 21.79 -0.98 -13.22
N THR A 478 22.35 0.14 -13.68
CA THR A 478 21.73 1.01 -14.67
C THR A 478 22.64 1.18 -15.88
N THR A 479 22.03 1.36 -17.06
CA THR A 479 22.65 1.79 -18.31
C THR A 479 21.94 3.05 -18.80
N GLU A 480 22.28 3.54 -20.00
CA GLU A 480 21.56 4.66 -20.62
C GLU A 480 20.10 4.31 -20.93
N ASN A 481 19.82 3.10 -21.41
CA ASN A 481 18.51 2.71 -21.92
C ASN A 481 17.80 1.61 -21.12
N GLY A 482 18.37 1.15 -20.01
CA GLY A 482 17.75 0.13 -19.19
C GLY A 482 18.36 0.01 -17.81
N TRP A 483 17.74 -0.83 -16.99
CA TRP A 483 18.25 -1.17 -15.67
C TRP A 483 17.69 -2.51 -15.21
N PHE A 484 18.39 -3.15 -14.26
CA PHE A 484 17.79 -4.17 -13.41
C PHE A 484 18.02 -3.87 -11.94
N ALA A 485 17.14 -4.37 -11.08
CA ALA A 485 17.32 -4.41 -9.64
C ALA A 485 17.00 -5.81 -9.12
N ALA A 486 17.83 -6.31 -8.20
CA ALA A 486 17.66 -7.62 -7.58
C ALA A 486 17.63 -7.50 -6.06
N ARG A 487 16.66 -8.17 -5.44
CA ARG A 487 16.50 -8.19 -3.98
C ARG A 487 15.89 -9.51 -3.49
N PRO A 488 16.28 -10.02 -2.32
CA PRO A 488 15.70 -11.23 -1.75
C PRO A 488 14.25 -10.99 -1.30
N SER A 489 13.41 -12.02 -1.41
CA SER A 489 12.08 -12.03 -0.80
C SER A 489 12.22 -12.09 0.72
N GLY A 490 11.37 -11.35 1.45
CA GLY A 490 11.36 -11.40 2.91
C GLY A 490 10.82 -12.74 3.42
N THR A 491 9.75 -13.24 2.80
CA THR A 491 8.93 -14.37 3.26
C THR A 491 9.24 -15.68 2.55
N GLU A 492 9.79 -15.62 1.33
CA GLU A 492 9.99 -16.80 0.48
C GLU A 492 11.48 -17.08 0.23
N SER A 493 11.78 -18.32 -0.17
CA SER A 493 13.11 -18.78 -0.61
C SER A 493 13.36 -18.43 -2.08
N LEU A 494 13.20 -17.15 -2.41
CA LEU A 494 13.41 -16.59 -3.75
C LEU A 494 13.99 -15.17 -3.67
N TYR A 495 14.60 -14.70 -4.75
CA TYR A 495 14.89 -13.28 -5.00
C TYR A 495 14.14 -12.79 -6.24
N LYS A 496 13.85 -11.50 -6.27
CA LYS A 496 13.08 -10.85 -7.34
C LYS A 496 14.02 -10.00 -8.17
N VAL A 497 13.99 -10.18 -9.48
CA VAL A 497 14.66 -9.34 -10.47
C VAL A 497 13.61 -8.47 -11.16
N TYR A 498 13.76 -7.16 -11.03
CA TYR A 498 12.99 -6.16 -11.76
C TYR A 498 13.86 -5.64 -12.89
N ALA A 499 13.31 -5.48 -14.08
CA ALA A 499 14.05 -5.00 -15.23
C ALA A 499 13.17 -4.10 -16.10
N GLU A 500 13.80 -3.10 -16.71
CA GLU A 500 13.16 -2.22 -17.68
C GLU A 500 14.12 -1.86 -18.81
N SER A 501 13.58 -1.70 -20.01
CA SER A 501 14.30 -1.31 -21.22
C SER A 501 13.49 -0.34 -22.06
N PHE A 502 14.13 0.74 -22.53
CA PHE A 502 13.58 1.69 -23.51
C PHE A 502 13.92 1.32 -24.97
N LYS A 503 14.58 0.18 -25.20
CA LYS A 503 14.92 -0.34 -26.53
C LYS A 503 14.01 -1.48 -26.98
N GLY A 504 12.90 -1.69 -26.27
CA GLY A 504 11.90 -2.70 -26.58
C GLY A 504 12.13 -4.04 -25.86
N PRO A 505 11.26 -5.03 -26.16
CA PRO A 505 11.17 -6.28 -25.41
C PRO A 505 12.35 -7.24 -25.65
N GLU A 506 12.93 -7.26 -26.85
CA GLU A 506 14.11 -8.10 -27.13
C GLU A 506 15.30 -7.67 -26.26
N HIS A 507 15.58 -6.37 -26.19
CA HIS A 507 16.61 -5.83 -25.30
C HIS A 507 16.29 -6.04 -23.81
N LEU A 508 15.00 -6.06 -23.43
CA LEU A 508 14.59 -6.37 -22.06
C LEU A 508 14.94 -7.81 -21.69
N ASP A 509 14.68 -8.78 -22.57
CA ASP A 509 15.02 -10.18 -22.32
C ASP A 509 16.55 -10.37 -22.28
N GLU A 510 17.31 -9.72 -23.16
CA GLU A 510 18.79 -9.69 -23.08
C GLU A 510 19.31 -9.10 -21.76
N LEU A 511 18.66 -8.05 -21.26
CA LEU A 511 18.99 -7.41 -20.00
C LEU A 511 18.73 -8.34 -18.81
N ILE A 512 17.60 -9.05 -18.80
CA ILE A 512 17.28 -10.05 -17.77
C ILE A 512 18.28 -11.20 -17.76
N GLU A 513 18.63 -11.73 -18.94
CA GLU A 513 19.62 -12.81 -19.03
C GLU A 513 21.01 -12.34 -18.59
N SER A 514 21.41 -11.12 -18.97
CA SER A 514 22.66 -10.51 -18.50
C SER A 514 22.65 -10.30 -16.98
N ALA A 515 21.53 -9.86 -16.42
CA ALA A 515 21.35 -9.66 -14.98
C ALA A 515 21.46 -10.99 -14.22
N ARG A 516 20.83 -12.07 -14.72
CA ARG A 516 20.94 -13.41 -14.13
C ARG A 516 22.38 -13.91 -14.13
N ALA A 517 23.07 -13.81 -15.27
CA ALA A 517 24.47 -14.21 -15.37
C ALA A 517 25.38 -13.42 -14.41
N LEU A 518 25.15 -12.11 -14.29
CA LEU A 518 25.86 -11.25 -13.35
C LEU A 518 25.58 -11.65 -11.90
N LEU A 519 24.30 -11.86 -11.53
CA LEU A 519 23.90 -12.25 -10.18
C LEU A 519 24.49 -13.60 -9.78
N SER A 520 24.48 -14.59 -10.66
CA SER A 520 25.10 -15.90 -10.42
C SER A 520 26.62 -15.85 -10.19
N ALA A 521 27.29 -14.75 -10.56
CA ALA A 521 28.72 -14.57 -10.33
C ALA A 521 29.04 -13.88 -8.98
N ILE A 522 28.07 -13.22 -8.37
CA ILE A 522 28.28 -12.35 -7.18
C ILE A 522 27.47 -12.79 -5.94
N LEU A 523 26.48 -13.67 -6.12
CA LEU A 523 25.74 -14.35 -5.04
C LEU A 523 26.38 -15.71 -4.78
#